data_AF-A0A839UJ66-F1
#
_entry.id   AF-A0A839UJ66-F1
#
_cell.length_a   1.000
_cell.length_b   1.000
_cell.length_c   1.000
_cell.angle_alpha   90.00
_cell.angle_beta   90.00
_cell.angle_gamma   90.00
#
_symmetry.space_group_name_H-M   'P 1'
#
loop_
_entity.id
_entity.type
_entity.pdbx_description
1 polymer ?
#
loop_
_entity_poly.entity_id
_entity_poly.type
_entity_poly.pdbx_seq_one_letter_code
_entity_poly.pdbx_strand_id
1 'polypeptide(L)' 'MAVIRELSAFGMSPAALSAWYVSADSADTGLLLGVATAPTKSLARSCDRLFEVIRRFS' A
#
# COMPACT_ATOMS: atom_id res chain seq x y z
N MET A 1 -4.70 7.73 -5.62
CA MET A 1 -5.93 7.21 -4.96
C MET A 1 -6.47 5.92 -5.57
N ALA A 2 -6.30 5.65 -6.88
CA ALA A 2 -6.78 4.39 -7.50
C ALA A 2 -6.13 3.12 -6.89
N VAL A 3 -4.81 3.14 -6.66
CA VAL A 3 -4.07 2.02 -6.04
C VAL A 3 -4.59 1.67 -4.65
N ILE A 4 -4.83 2.65 -3.77
CA ILE A 4 -5.37 2.40 -2.42
C ILE A 4 -6.72 1.70 -2.49
N ARG A 5 -7.62 2.19 -3.35
CA ARG A 5 -8.97 1.62 -3.54
C ARG A 5 -8.90 0.17 -4.02
N GLU A 6 -8.04 -0.12 -4.98
CA GLU A 6 -7.88 -1.47 -5.53
C GLU A 6 -7.31 -2.43 -4.48
N LEU A 7 -6.29 -2.00 -3.72
CA LEU A 7 -5.71 -2.81 -2.65
C LEU A 7 -6.68 -3.05 -1.50
N SER A 8 -7.55 -2.07 -1.18
CA SER A 8 -8.62 -2.25 -0.19
C SER A 8 -9.64 -3.30 -0.60
N ALA A 9 -9.93 -3.47 -1.90
CA ALA A 9 -10.79 -4.55 -2.38
C ALA A 9 -10.18 -5.95 -2.13
N PHE A 10 -8.86 -6.04 -2.00
CA PHE A 10 -8.13 -7.25 -1.63
C PHE A 10 -7.95 -7.42 -0.11
N GLY A 11 -8.61 -6.60 0.71
CA GLY A 11 -8.52 -6.65 2.17
C GLY A 11 -7.23 -6.07 2.74
N MET A 12 -6.47 -5.31 1.94
CA MET A 12 -5.30 -4.57 2.42
C MET A 12 -5.70 -3.18 2.87
N SER A 13 -5.00 -2.63 3.88
CA SER A 13 -5.24 -1.26 4.35
C SER A 13 -3.98 -0.41 4.22
N PRO A 14 -3.54 -0.08 2.99
CA PRO A 14 -2.44 0.85 2.78
C PRO A 14 -2.87 2.27 3.11
N ALA A 15 -1.99 3.05 3.72
CA ALA A 15 -2.17 4.47 3.97
C ALA A 15 -1.25 5.29 3.05
N ALA A 16 -1.61 6.54 2.76
CA ALA A 16 -0.68 7.45 2.08
C ALA A 16 0.52 7.76 2.97
N LEU A 17 1.75 7.64 2.43
CA LEU A 17 2.98 7.94 3.17
C LEU A 17 3.06 9.43 3.56
N SER A 18 2.45 10.32 2.76
CA SER A 18 2.43 11.76 2.98
C SER A 18 1.91 12.18 4.37
N ALA A 19 1.04 11.37 4.99
CA ALA A 19 0.54 11.62 6.35
C ALA A 19 1.61 11.51 7.45
N TRP A 20 2.77 10.91 7.13
CA TRP A 20 3.86 10.69 8.06
C TRP A 20 4.97 11.74 7.96
N TYR A 21 4.92 12.64 6.98
CA TYR A 21 5.88 13.73 6.83
C TYR A 21 5.45 14.97 7.61
N VAL A 22 6.43 15.62 8.26
CA VAL A 22 6.23 16.88 9.00
C VAL A 22 5.96 18.06 8.05
N SER A 23 6.43 18.00 6.80
CA SER A 23 6.24 19.07 5.81
C SER A 23 5.91 18.48 4.45
N ALA A 24 5.00 19.14 3.73
CA ALA A 24 4.57 18.71 2.40
C ALA A 24 5.67 18.89 1.34
N ASP A 25 6.54 19.90 1.49
CA ASP A 25 7.68 20.15 0.59
C ASP A 25 8.74 19.03 0.60
N SER A 26 8.79 18.22 1.66
CA SER A 26 9.68 17.06 1.76
C SER A 26 8.94 15.73 1.68
N ALA A 27 7.62 15.76 1.42
CA ALA A 27 6.81 14.57 1.37
C ALA A 27 7.03 13.82 0.05
N ASP A 28 7.66 12.65 0.14
CA ASP A 28 7.77 11.74 -1.00
C ASP A 28 6.42 11.03 -1.25
N THR A 29 6.15 10.73 -2.51
CA THR A 29 4.95 9.99 -2.90
C THR A 29 5.15 8.51 -2.62
N GLY A 30 4.30 7.94 -1.78
CA GLY A 30 4.40 6.53 -1.44
C GLY A 30 3.18 6.02 -0.69
N LEU A 31 3.16 4.71 -0.47
CA LEU A 31 2.17 4.01 0.33
C LEU A 31 2.85 3.32 1.50
N LEU A 32 2.26 3.46 2.68
CA LEU A 32 2.66 2.76 3.90
C LEU A 32 1.78 1.52 4.06
N LEU A 33 2.41 0.35 4.18
CA LEU A 33 1.74 -0.93 4.37
C LEU A 33 2.17 -1.56 5.69
N GLY A 34 1.22 -1.71 6.62
CA GLY A 34 1.46 -2.43 7.87
C GLY A 34 1.43 -3.95 7.64
N VAL A 35 2.51 -4.65 7.98
CA VAL A 35 2.60 -6.12 7.89
C VAL A 35 2.62 -6.82 9.25
N ALA A 36 2.68 -6.07 10.34
CA ALA A 36 2.87 -6.60 11.70
C ALA A 36 1.79 -7.61 12.13
N THR A 37 0.56 -7.43 11.64
CA THR A 37 -0.60 -8.30 11.96
C THR A 37 -1.09 -9.11 10.75
N ALA A 38 -0.30 -9.15 9.65
CA ALA A 38 -0.72 -9.84 8.43
C ALA A 38 -0.71 -11.37 8.63
N PRO A 39 -1.75 -12.10 8.19
CA PRO A 39 -1.73 -13.56 8.23
C PRO A 39 -0.62 -14.11 7.34
N THR A 40 0.33 -14.83 7.93
CA THR A 40 1.53 -15.33 7.22
C THR A 40 1.18 -16.23 6.04
N LYS A 41 0.07 -17.00 6.15
CA LYS A 41 -0.42 -17.89 5.11
C LYS A 41 -0.82 -17.18 3.81
N SER A 42 -1.25 -15.91 3.89
CA SER A 42 -1.68 -15.13 2.74
C SER A 42 -0.69 -14.04 2.34
N LEU A 43 0.39 -13.84 3.11
CA LEU A 43 1.32 -12.73 2.91
C LEU A 43 1.94 -12.73 1.50
N ALA A 44 2.43 -13.87 1.02
CA ALA A 44 3.01 -13.98 -0.32
C ALA A 44 2.00 -13.59 -1.41
N ARG A 45 0.77 -14.12 -1.33
CA ARG A 45 -0.31 -13.77 -2.25
C ARG A 45 -0.67 -12.28 -2.19
N SER A 46 -0.69 -11.69 -1.00
CA SER A 46 -0.94 -10.26 -0.84
C SER A 46 0.18 -9.42 -1.47
N CYS A 47 1.44 -9.82 -1.34
CA CYS A 47 2.55 -9.18 -2.02
C CYS A 47 2.46 -9.30 -3.55
N ASP A 48 2.10 -10.47 -4.08
CA ASP A 48 1.92 -10.66 -5.53
C ASP A 48 0.85 -9.72 -6.07
N ARG A 49 -0.31 -9.63 -5.38
CA ARG A 49 -1.39 -8.72 -5.74
C ARG A 49 -0.98 -7.25 -5.62
N LEU A 50 -0.21 -6.90 -4.60
CA LEU A 50 0.34 -5.56 -4.45
C LEU A 50 1.19 -5.17 -5.66
N PHE A 51 2.13 -6.02 -6.07
CA PHE A 51 2.99 -5.75 -7.22
C PHE A 51 2.21 -5.68 -8.54
N GLU A 52 1.21 -6.54 -8.71
CA GLU A 52 0.32 -6.51 -9.88
C GLU A 52 -0.42 -5.17 -9.98
N VAL A 53 -1.02 -4.70 -8.88
CA VAL A 53 -1.73 -3.41 -8.85
C VAL A 53 -0.76 -2.26 -9.09
N ILE A 54 0.41 -2.23 -8.43
CA ILE A 54 1.41 -1.17 -8.66
C ILE A 54 1.78 -1.11 -10.14
N ARG A 55 2.14 -2.25 -10.75
CA ARG A 55 2.49 -2.34 -12.18
C ARG A 55 1.39 -1.83 -13.11
N ARG A 56 0.11 -2.02 -12.76
CA ARG A 56 -1.03 -1.58 -13.58
C ARG A 56 -1.23 -0.06 -13.54
N PHE A 57 -0.78 0.61 -12.48
CA PHE A 57 -0.99 2.05 -12.25
C PHE A 57 0.30 2.86 -12.26
N SER A 58 1.42 2.25 -12.63
CA SER A 58 2.73 2.89 -12.84
C SER A 58 2.95 3.20 -14.31
#